data_AF-A0A7L0T3S5-F1
#
_entry.id   AF-A0A7L0T3S5-F1
#
_cell.length_a   1.000
_cell.length_b   1.000
_cell.length_c   1.000
_cell.angle_alpha   90.00
_cell.angle_beta   90.00
_cell.angle_gamma   90.00
#
_symmetry.space_group_name_H-M   'P 1'
#
loop_
_entity.id
_entity.type
_entity.pdbx_description
1 polymer ?
#
loop_
_entity_poly.entity_id
_entity_poly.type
_entity_poly.pdbx_seq_one_letter_code
_entity_poly.pdbx_strand_id
1 'polypeptide(L)'
;ACERDPQCGDGTCCAVSLWLRGLRMCTPLGQEGDECHPFSHKVPFFGKRQHHTCPCLPNFICSRFLDGRYRCSLDFKNIDF
;
A
#
# COMPACT_ATOMS: atom_id res chain seq x y z
N ALA A 1 -8.81 14.81 -0.98
CA ALA A 1 -7.75 14.76 0.04
C ALA A 1 -8.27 13.99 1.25
N CYS A 2 -7.39 13.41 2.06
CA CYS A 2 -7.75 12.60 3.23
C CYS A 2 -6.73 12.83 4.36
N GLU A 3 -7.07 12.43 5.59
CA GLU A 3 -6.15 12.38 6.74
C GLU A 3 -5.90 10.94 7.22
N ARG A 4 -6.91 10.06 7.10
CA ARG A 4 -6.87 8.65 7.54
C ARG A 4 -7.62 7.77 6.53
N ASP A 5 -7.30 6.47 6.55
CA ASP A 5 -7.90 5.48 5.64
C ASP A 5 -9.44 5.44 5.67
N PRO A 6 -10.16 5.61 6.81
CA PRO A 6 -11.62 5.55 6.81
C PRO A 6 -12.34 6.63 5.98
N GLN A 7 -11.64 7.68 5.55
CA GLN A 7 -12.17 8.69 4.65
C GLN A 7 -12.11 8.26 3.18
N CYS A 8 -11.39 7.18 2.90
CA CYS A 8 -11.21 6.60 1.59
C CYS A 8 -12.10 5.35 1.44
N GLY A 9 -12.42 5.00 0.19
CA GLY A 9 -13.25 3.84 -0.11
C GLY A 9 -12.48 2.52 -0.03
N ASP A 10 -13.21 1.42 -0.16
CA ASP A 10 -12.63 0.08 -0.20
C ASP A 10 -11.56 -0.03 -1.30
N GLY A 11 -10.49 -0.80 -1.03
CA GLY A 11 -9.39 -0.96 -1.96
C GLY A 11 -8.48 0.27 -2.10
N THR A 12 -8.60 1.27 -1.20
CA THR A 12 -7.73 2.44 -1.18
C THR A 12 -7.20 2.75 0.23
N CYS A 13 -6.10 3.51 0.31
CA CYS A 13 -5.53 4.00 1.56
C CYS A 13 -5.20 5.50 1.47
N CYS A 14 -5.05 6.17 2.61
CA CYS A 14 -4.73 7.58 2.64
C CYS A 14 -3.20 7.84 2.65
N ALA A 15 -2.57 7.85 1.46
CA ALA A 15 -1.12 7.94 1.32
C ALA A 15 -0.63 9.38 1.07
N VAL A 16 0.65 9.63 1.33
CA VAL A 16 1.31 10.92 1.05
C VAL A 16 1.49 11.11 -0.45
N SER A 17 1.20 12.30 -0.97
CA SER A 17 1.43 12.62 -2.38
C SER A 17 2.92 12.63 -2.71
N LEU A 18 3.29 12.01 -3.85
CA LEU A 18 4.64 12.06 -4.41
C LEU A 18 5.05 13.48 -4.83
N TRP A 19 4.08 14.30 -5.25
CA TRP A 19 4.33 15.58 -5.93
C TRP A 19 4.03 16.79 -5.04
N LEU A 20 3.03 16.67 -4.16
CA LEU A 20 2.49 17.78 -3.39
C LEU A 20 2.78 17.61 -1.89
N ARG A 21 3.74 18.40 -1.40
CA ARG A 21 4.13 18.37 0.02
C ARG A 21 2.93 18.71 0.91
N GLY A 22 2.71 17.90 1.95
CA GLY A 22 1.64 18.10 2.93
C GLY A 22 0.26 17.60 2.46
N LEU A 23 0.13 17.14 1.21
CA LEU A 23 -1.11 16.55 0.71
C LEU A 23 -1.10 15.03 0.92
N ARG A 24 -2.24 14.50 1.39
CA ARG A 24 -2.57 13.09 1.30
C ARG A 24 -3.82 12.88 0.46
N MET A 25 -3.85 11.78 -0.27
CA MET A 25 -4.96 11.41 -1.14
C MET A 25 -5.26 9.93 -1.01
N CYS A 26 -6.49 9.56 -1.38
CA CYS A 26 -6.86 8.18 -1.49
C CYS A 26 -6.10 7.59 -2.70
N THR A 27 -5.23 6.64 -2.40
CA THR A 27 -4.36 5.95 -3.34
C THR A 27 -4.77 4.48 -3.37
N PRO A 28 -4.81 3.81 -4.54
CA PRO A 28 -5.16 2.40 -4.62
C PRO A 28 -4.16 1.51 -3.88
N LEU A 29 -4.62 0.35 -3.42
CA LEU A 29 -3.76 -0.73 -2.95
C LEU A 29 -2.85 -1.24 -4.08
N GLY A 30 -1.65 -1.71 -3.73
CA GLY A 30 -0.66 -2.18 -4.71
C GLY A 30 -1.05 -3.50 -5.37
N GLN A 31 -0.92 -3.56 -6.69
CA GLN A 31 -1.07 -4.77 -7.51
C GLN A 31 0.30 -5.41 -7.78
N GLU A 32 0.32 -6.55 -8.47
CA GLU A 32 1.57 -7.22 -8.84
C GLU A 32 2.57 -6.27 -9.52
N GLY A 33 3.80 -6.23 -9.00
CA GLY A 33 4.88 -5.39 -9.50
C GLY A 33 4.92 -3.97 -8.94
N ASP A 34 3.84 -3.48 -8.33
CA ASP A 34 3.81 -2.13 -7.74
C ASP A 34 4.79 -2.01 -6.57
N GLU A 35 5.39 -0.82 -6.42
CA GLU A 35 6.24 -0.50 -5.27
C GLU A 35 5.43 -0.53 -3.98
N CYS A 36 5.98 -1.19 -2.96
CA CYS A 36 5.38 -1.29 -1.65
C CYS A 36 6.42 -1.01 -0.56
N HIS A 37 5.96 -0.75 0.65
CA HIS A 37 6.83 -0.60 1.81
C HIS A 37 6.55 -1.74 2.81
N PRO A 38 7.59 -2.43 3.35
CA PRO A 38 7.40 -3.59 4.21
C PRO A 38 6.68 -3.27 5.53
N PHE A 39 6.70 -2.01 5.96
CA PHE A 39 6.00 -1.53 7.15
C PHE A 39 4.65 -0.85 6.84
N SER A 40 4.14 -1.00 5.62
CA SER A 40 2.78 -0.54 5.29
C SER A 40 1.74 -1.32 6.06
N HIS A 41 1.09 -0.68 7.03
CA HIS A 41 -0.04 -1.26 7.76
C HIS A 41 -1.20 -1.61 6.82
N LYS A 42 -1.90 -2.71 7.12
CA LYS A 42 -3.14 -3.13 6.43
C LYS A 42 -4.21 -2.03 6.51
N VAL A 43 -5.14 -2.02 5.54
CA VAL A 43 -6.28 -1.10 5.50
C VAL A 43 -7.48 -1.73 6.25
N PRO A 44 -8.27 -0.96 7.02
CA PRO A 44 -8.04 0.45 7.34
C PRO A 44 -6.99 0.64 8.45
N PHE A 45 -6.05 1.55 8.22
CA PHE A 45 -5.16 2.07 9.25
C PHE A 45 -5.73 3.35 9.86
N PHE A 46 -5.93 3.37 11.17
CA PHE A 46 -6.50 4.52 11.88
C PHE A 46 -5.46 5.60 12.24
N GLY A 47 -4.17 5.30 12.10
CA GLY A 47 -3.09 6.29 12.22
C GLY A 47 -2.93 7.13 10.96
N LYS A 48 -1.91 7.99 10.94
CA LYS A 48 -1.54 8.77 9.76
C LYS A 48 -0.42 8.06 9.00
N ARG A 49 -0.64 7.78 7.71
CA ARG A 49 0.42 7.24 6.85
C ARG A 49 1.47 8.30 6.56
N GLN A 50 2.73 7.86 6.57
CA GLN A 50 3.90 8.69 6.25
C GLN A 50 4.56 8.31 4.93
N HIS A 51 4.13 7.19 4.33
CA HIS A 51 4.64 6.69 3.06
C HIS A 51 3.71 7.09 1.91
N HIS A 52 4.30 7.20 0.72
CA HIS A 52 3.59 7.40 -0.54
C HIS A 52 2.96 6.13 -1.11
N THR A 53 3.32 4.95 -0.58
CA THR A 53 2.78 3.65 -1.00
C THR A 53 1.66 3.18 -0.07
N CYS A 54 0.60 2.63 -0.65
CA CYS A 54 -0.37 1.79 0.06
C CYS A 54 0.16 0.36 0.26
N PRO A 55 -0.42 -0.44 1.16
CA PRO A 55 -0.11 -1.87 1.22
C PRO A 55 -0.57 -2.57 -0.08
N CYS A 56 -0.07 -3.77 -0.32
CA CYS A 56 -0.54 -4.59 -1.42
C CYS A 56 -2.00 -5.01 -1.23
N LEU A 57 -2.68 -5.35 -2.33
CA LEU A 57 -3.96 -6.04 -2.31
C LEU A 57 -3.87 -7.36 -1.51
N PRO A 58 -4.98 -7.85 -0.93
CA PRO A 58 -4.97 -9.02 -0.03
C PRO A 58 -4.30 -10.29 -0.57
N ASN A 59 -4.26 -10.46 -1.91
CA ASN A 59 -3.70 -11.65 -2.57
C ASN A 59 -2.21 -11.53 -2.88
N PHE A 60 -1.57 -10.43 -2.47
CA PHE A 60 -0.17 -10.14 -2.72
C PHE A 60 0.57 -9.83 -1.43
N ILE A 61 1.85 -10.16 -1.41
CA ILE A 61 2.78 -9.84 -0.33
C ILE A 61 3.79 -8.80 -0.79
N CYS A 62 4.21 -7.92 0.13
CA CYS A 62 5.29 -6.98 -0.12
C CYS A 62 6.63 -7.68 0.11
N SER A 63 7.36 -7.99 -0.96
CA SER A 63 8.61 -8.76 -0.91
C SER A 63 9.79 -7.95 -1.45
N ARG A 64 11.00 -8.25 -0.96
CA ARG A 64 12.24 -7.60 -1.41
C ARG A 64 12.80 -8.33 -2.63
N PHE A 65 13.07 -7.59 -3.69
CA PHE A 65 13.66 -8.10 -4.93
C PHE A 65 15.19 -7.95 -4.93
N LEU A 66 15.85 -8.59 -5.92
CA LEU A 66 17.32 -8.60 -6.06
C LEU A 66 17.93 -7.20 -6.22
N ASP A 67 17.15 -6.25 -6.74
CA ASP A 67 17.53 -4.85 -6.87
C ASP A 67 17.36 -4.05 -5.56
N GLY A 68 17.01 -4.73 -4.46
CA GLY A 68 16.81 -4.15 -3.14
C GLY A 68 15.48 -3.42 -2.97
N ARG A 69 14.66 -3.29 -4.02
CA ARG A 69 13.34 -2.64 -3.95
C ARG A 69 12.29 -3.61 -3.46
N TYR A 70 11.25 -3.06 -2.84
CA TYR A 70 10.11 -3.82 -2.37
C TYR A 70 8.97 -3.66 -3.37
N ARG A 71 8.40 -4.79 -3.80
CA ARG A 71 7.25 -4.81 -4.70
C ARG A 71 6.21 -5.82 -4.24
N CYS A 72 4.98 -5.60 -4.65
CA CYS A 72 3.92 -6.57 -4.46
C CYS A 72 4.15 -7.77 -5.39
N SER A 73 4.17 -8.96 -4.81
CA SER A 73 4.32 -10.24 -5.53
C SER A 73 3.24 -11.20 -5.06
N LEU A 74 2.88 -12.18 -5.89
CA LEU A 74 1.90 -13.21 -5.52
C LEU A 74 2.26 -13.87 -4.20
N ASP A 75 1.26 -14.03 -3.33
CA ASP A 75 1.42 -14.82 -2.13
C ASP A 75 1.21 -16.31 -2.45
N PHE A 76 2.28 -17.00 -2.82
CA PHE A 76 2.24 -18.44 -3.09
C PHE A 76 1.78 -19.29 -1.88
N LYS A 77 1.67 -18.71 -0.67
CA LYS A 77 1.12 -19.39 0.50
C LYS A 77 -0.41 -19.31 0.60
N ASN A 78 -1.08 -18.49 -0.21
CA ASN A 78 -2.54 -18.35 -0.27
C ASN A 78 -3.14 -18.94 -1.56
N ILE A 79 -2.38 -19.74 -2.30
CA ILE A 79 -2.92 -20.58 -3.39
C ILE A 79 -3.36 -21.89 -2.76
N ASP A 80 -4.56 -21.91 -2.19
CA ASP A 80 -5.24 -23.16 -1.84
C ASP A 80 -5.58 -23.90 -3.15
N PHE A 81 -5.02 -25.09 -3.32
CA PHE A 81 -5.40 -26.05 -4.38
C PHE A 81 -6.54 -26.94 -3.91
#